data_AF-M6CTE7-F1
#
_entry.id   AF-M6CTE7-F1
#
_cell.length_a   1.000
_cell.length_b   1.000
_cell.length_c   1.000
_cell.angle_alpha   90.00
_cell.angle_beta   90.00
_cell.angle_gamma   90.00
#
_symmetry.space_group_name_H-M   'P 1'
#
loop_
_entity.id
_entity.type
_entity.pdbx_description
1 polymer ?
#
loop_
_entity_poly.entity_id
_entity_poly.type
_entity_poly.pdbx_seq_one_letter_code
_entity_poly.pdbx_strand_id
1 'polypeptide(L)' 'MPSFKLHQLKGKEQDRWSVWVNGNWRITFEFEGENAILVDYEDYH' A
#
# COMPACT_ATOMS: atom_id res chain seq x y z
N MET A 1 7.89 -7.45 16.54
CA MET A 1 7.92 -6.35 15.54
C MET A 1 6.84 -6.66 14.50
N PRO A 2 5.91 -5.74 14.21
CA PRO A 2 4.88 -5.98 13.21
C PRO A 2 5.51 -6.11 11.82
N SER A 3 5.19 -7.19 11.10
CA SER A 3 5.57 -7.34 9.70
C SER A 3 4.59 -6.53 8.86
N PHE A 4 5.02 -5.40 8.33
CA PHE A 4 4.19 -4.51 7.52
C PHE A 4 3.82 -5.08 6.14
N LYS A 5 4.37 -6.25 5.75
CA LYS A 5 4.05 -6.99 4.51
C LYS A 5 3.96 -6.08 3.27
N LEU A 6 4.93 -5.17 3.12
CA LEU A 6 5.01 -4.28 1.96
C LEU A 6 5.15 -5.09 0.68
N HIS A 7 4.30 -4.82 -0.30
CA HIS A 7 4.37 -5.44 -1.61
C HIS A 7 3.76 -4.52 -2.68
N GLN A 8 4.25 -4.67 -3.90
CA GLN A 8 3.72 -3.98 -5.06
C GLN A 8 2.41 -4.66 -5.50
N LEU A 9 1.42 -3.86 -5.90
CA LEU A 9 0.18 -4.37 -6.46
C LEU A 9 0.43 -4.95 -7.86
N LYS A 10 -0.54 -5.71 -8.39
CA LYS A 10 -0.40 -6.43 -9.67
C LYS A 10 -1.40 -5.92 -10.69
N GLY A 11 -1.09 -6.09 -11.97
CA GLY A 11 -1.98 -5.74 -13.07
C GLY A 11 -1.95 -4.25 -13.36
N LYS A 12 -3.11 -3.60 -13.44
CA LYS A 12 -3.22 -2.18 -13.79
C LYS A 12 -2.64 -1.23 -12.74
N GLU A 13 -2.46 -1.72 -11.51
CA GLU A 13 -1.95 -0.94 -10.38
C GLU A 13 -0.51 -1.30 -10.03
N GLN A 14 0.27 -1.84 -10.98
CA GLN A 14 1.65 -2.23 -10.71
C GLN A 14 2.52 -1.07 -10.20
N ASP A 15 2.16 0.20 -10.45
CA ASP A 15 2.93 1.34 -9.95
C ASP A 15 2.60 1.68 -8.48
N ARG A 16 1.56 1.04 -7.93
CA ARG A 16 1.11 1.19 -6.54
C ARG A 16 1.68 0.12 -5.62
N TRP A 17 1.88 0.50 -4.37
CA TRP A 17 2.36 -0.33 -3.27
C TRP A 17 1.29 -0.46 -2.21
N SER A 18 1.29 -1.57 -1.48
CA SER A 18 0.38 -1.81 -0.35
C SER A 18 1.16 -2.22 0.90
N VAL A 19 0.77 -1.63 2.03
CA VAL A 19 1.32 -1.95 3.35
C VAL A 19 0.20 -2.39 4.30
N TRP A 20 0.48 -3.40 5.12
CA TRP A 20 -0.45 -3.87 6.13
C TRP A 20 -0.34 -3.08 7.42
N VAL A 21 -1.47 -2.56 7.90
CA VAL A 21 -1.54 -1.81 9.15
C VAL A 21 -2.01 -2.70 10.29
N ASN A 22 -3.28 -3.11 10.28
CA ASN A 22 -3.86 -4.07 11.24
C ASN A 22 -5.18 -4.65 10.69
N GLY A 23 -5.55 -5.86 11.12
CA GLY A 23 -6.81 -6.50 10.69
C GLY A 23 -6.99 -6.50 9.17
N ASN A 24 -8.05 -5.86 8.68
CA ASN A 24 -8.39 -5.73 7.27
C ASN A 24 -7.83 -4.47 6.59
N TRP A 25 -7.16 -3.58 7.32
CA TRP A 25 -6.75 -2.28 6.81
C TRP A 25 -5.44 -2.32 6.01
N ARG A 26 -5.46 -1.70 4.84
CA ARG A 26 -4.31 -1.49 3.96
C ARG A 26 -4.13 0.01 3.70
N ILE A 27 -2.88 0.45 3.66
CA ILE A 27 -2.53 1.72 3.01
C ILE A 27 -1.97 1.38 1.64
N THR A 28 -2.44 2.06 0.60
CA THR A 28 -1.90 1.97 -0.75
C THR A 28 -1.33 3.32 -1.17
N PHE A 29 -0.23 3.33 -1.92
CA PHE A 29 0.45 4.56 -2.34
C PHE A 29 1.37 4.31 -3.53
N GLU A 30 1.72 5.38 -4.26
CA GLU A 30 2.74 5.36 -5.30
C GLU A 30 4.00 6.08 -4.83
N PHE A 31 5.14 5.78 -5.44
CA PHE A 31 6.38 6.51 -5.20
C PHE A 31 6.66 7.50 -6.32
N GLU A 32 6.83 8.77 -5.97
CA GLU A 32 7.43 9.77 -6.84
C GLU A 32 8.80 10.16 -6.26
N GLY A 33 9.84 9.52 -6.78
CA GLY A 33 11.18 9.59 -6.20
C GLY A 33 11.21 8.95 -4.80
N GLU A 34 11.47 9.77 -3.78
CA GLU A 34 11.51 9.34 -2.38
C GLU A 34 10.18 9.63 -1.64
N ASN A 35 9.22 10.27 -2.29
CA ASN A 35 7.97 10.68 -1.68
C ASN A 35 6.85 9.67 -1.96
N ALA A 36 6.02 9.42 -0.95
CA ALA A 36 4.78 8.69 -1.13
C ALA A 36 3.68 9.66 -1.59
N ILE A 37 3.08 9.37 -2.74
CA ILE A 37 1.97 10.14 -3.32
C ILE A 37 0.75 9.23 -3.51
N LEU A 38 -0.41 9.84 -3.79
CA LEU A 38 -1.67 9.12 -4.05
C LEU A 38 -1.97 8.08 -2.96
N VAL A 39 -1.81 8.52 -1.71
CA VAL A 39 -1.95 7.68 -0.52
C VAL A 39 -3.44 7.49 -0.22
N ASP A 40 -3.90 6.24 -0.27
CA ASP A 40 -5.26 5.84 0.07
C ASP A 40 -5.27 4.91 1.29
N TYR A 41 -6.37 4.95 2.04
CA TYR A 41 -6.64 4.07 3.17
C TYR A 41 -7.84 3.18 2.85
N GLU A 42 -7.58 1.90 2.62
CA GLU A 42 -8.58 0.93 2.16
C GLU A 42 -8.91 -0.05 3.28
N ASP A 43 -10.20 -0.17 3.61
CA ASP A 43 -10.72 -1.28 4.42
C ASP A 43 -11.06 -2.44 3.48
N TYR A 44 -10.43 -3.58 3.69
CA TYR A 44 -10.76 -4.78 2.94
C TYR A 44 -11.92 -5.52 3.65
N HIS A 45 -13.16 -5.14 3.37
CA HIS A 45 -14.38 -5.87 3.75
C HIS A 45 -15.18 -6.31 2.53
#